data_AF-A0A286FTM5-F1
#
_entry.id   AF-A0A286FTM5-F1
#
_cell.length_a   1.000
_cell.length_b   1.000
_cell.length_c   1.000
_cell.angle_alpha   90.00
_cell.angle_beta   90.00
_cell.angle_gamma   90.00
#
_symmetry.space_group_name_H-M   'P 1'
#
loop_
_entity.id
_entity.type
_entity.pdbx_description
1 polymer ?
#
loop_
_entity_poly.entity_id
_entity_poly.type
_entity_poly.pdbx_seq_one_letter_code
_entity_poly.pdbx_strand_id
1 'polypeptide(L)'
;MPKPPRDLTDQSVVRSLQEFTEDLAGDGPRDVDDYETAVAALDALLAHVSDQGVEELLRTQEQALATGRNLLDGLARDPATADAVGAILETPPEDNRLVTDSLYVSVAVVAAALTWLQTKFDLQVRRKNGRTDVELRVEKQPASDSLLKQVATALWSMLTKGGGPDQ
;
A
#
# COMPACT_ATOMS: atom_id res chain seq x y z
N MET A 1 -6.51 -8.58 21.98
CA MET A 1 -6.92 -9.12 20.66
C MET A 1 -6.90 -7.95 19.70
N PRO A 2 -6.19 -8.03 18.57
CA PRO A 2 -6.13 -6.95 17.59
C PRO A 2 -7.53 -6.65 17.06
N LYS A 3 -7.84 -5.36 16.91
CA LYS A 3 -9.15 -4.93 16.38
C LYS A 3 -9.17 -5.13 14.87
N PRO A 4 -10.21 -5.79 14.30
CA PRO A 4 -10.26 -5.97 12.86
C PRO A 4 -10.34 -4.61 12.15
N PRO A 5 -9.62 -4.40 11.03
CA PRO A 5 -9.58 -3.11 10.33
C PRO A 5 -10.95 -2.55 9.94
N ARG A 6 -11.94 -3.43 9.74
CA ARG A 6 -13.33 -3.06 9.41
C ARG A 6 -14.05 -2.33 10.55
N ASP A 7 -13.64 -2.56 11.79
CA ASP A 7 -14.26 -1.95 12.98
C ASP A 7 -13.53 -0.66 13.40
N LEU A 8 -12.43 -0.31 12.74
CA LEU A 8 -11.71 0.94 12.96
C LEU A 8 -12.52 2.14 12.45
N THR A 9 -12.39 3.25 13.18
CA THR A 9 -12.84 4.54 12.67
C THR A 9 -12.00 4.90 11.43
N ASP A 10 -12.56 5.72 10.54
CA ASP A 10 -11.85 6.17 9.34
C ASP A 10 -10.47 6.79 9.66
N GLN A 11 -10.38 7.48 10.79
CA GLN A 11 -9.16 8.13 11.25
C GLN A 11 -8.12 7.12 11.72
N SER A 12 -8.55 6.14 12.52
CA SER A 12 -7.67 5.06 12.96
C SER A 12 -7.15 4.26 11.78
N VAL A 13 -7.92 4.09 10.70
CA VAL A 13 -7.42 3.48 9.45
C VAL A 13 -6.26 4.28 8.86
N VAL A 14 -6.46 5.59 8.64
CA VAL A 14 -5.43 6.46 8.06
C VAL A 14 -4.17 6.48 8.92
N ARG A 15 -4.34 6.64 10.24
CA ARG A 15 -3.22 6.69 11.18
C ARG A 15 -2.47 5.37 11.28
N SER A 16 -3.18 4.24 11.27
CA SER A 16 -2.54 2.93 11.29
C SER A 16 -1.68 2.71 10.04
N LEU A 17 -2.13 3.17 8.87
CA LEU A 17 -1.34 3.11 7.63
C LEU A 17 -0.11 4.02 7.67
N GLN A 18 -0.24 5.21 8.27
CA GLN A 18 0.88 6.14 8.46
C GLN A 18 1.92 5.57 9.43
N GLU A 19 1.48 5.07 10.58
CA GLU A 19 2.36 4.47 11.59
C GLU A 19 3.07 3.23 11.05
N PHE A 20 2.35 2.36 10.33
CA PHE A 20 2.94 1.25 9.59
C PHE A 20 4.04 1.70 8.62
N THR A 21 3.77 2.77 7.88
CA THR A 21 4.74 3.34 6.94
C THR A 21 5.96 3.89 7.68
N GLU A 22 5.77 4.61 8.78
CA GLU A 22 6.85 5.19 9.58
C GLU A 22 7.72 4.11 10.25
N ASP A 23 7.10 3.06 10.79
CA ASP A 23 7.79 1.96 11.47
C ASP A 23 8.68 1.14 10.52
N LEU A 24 8.24 0.92 9.28
CA LEU A 24 8.94 0.08 8.31
C LEU A 24 9.77 0.84 7.28
N ALA A 25 9.50 2.13 7.04
CA ALA A 25 10.24 2.90 6.05
C ALA A 25 11.73 3.05 6.41
N GLY A 26 12.11 2.92 7.68
CA GLY A 26 13.51 3.04 8.14
C GLY A 26 14.25 4.29 7.61
N ASP A 27 15.59 4.26 7.69
CA ASP A 27 16.49 5.26 7.07
C ASP A 27 16.91 4.86 5.64
N GLY A 28 16.20 3.93 5.01
CA GLY A 28 16.52 3.44 3.66
C GLY A 28 16.30 4.51 2.57
N PRO A 29 17.03 4.45 1.44
CA PRO A 29 16.81 5.36 0.34
C PRO A 29 15.38 5.20 -0.20
N ARG A 30 14.62 6.30 -0.17
CA ARG A 30 13.28 6.36 -0.76
C ARG A 30 13.45 6.77 -2.22
N ASP A 31 13.26 5.82 -3.12
CA ASP A 31 13.32 6.08 -4.58
C ASP A 31 12.07 6.81 -5.11
N VAL A 32 11.10 7.13 -4.24
CA VAL A 32 9.84 7.81 -4.57
C VAL A 32 9.61 8.95 -3.59
N ASP A 33 9.78 10.18 -4.07
CA ASP A 33 9.74 11.40 -3.25
C ASP A 33 8.42 12.18 -3.33
N ASP A 34 7.54 11.84 -4.29
CA ASP A 34 6.28 12.56 -4.50
C ASP A 34 5.11 11.61 -4.79
N TYR A 35 3.90 12.08 -4.46
CA TYR A 35 2.66 11.30 -4.57
C TYR A 35 2.32 10.92 -6.02
N GLU A 36 2.58 11.78 -6.99
CA GLU A 36 2.26 11.51 -8.40
C GLU A 36 3.14 10.37 -8.94
N THR A 37 4.44 10.42 -8.64
CA THR A 37 5.39 9.35 -8.98
C THR A 37 5.03 8.04 -8.27
N ALA A 38 4.58 8.12 -7.01
CA ALA A 38 4.12 6.96 -6.25
C ALA A 38 2.90 6.27 -6.89
N VAL A 39 1.88 7.07 -7.24
CA VAL A 39 0.69 6.56 -7.95
C VAL A 39 1.09 5.96 -9.29
N ALA A 40 1.90 6.66 -10.09
CA ALA A 40 2.33 6.17 -11.39
C ALA A 40 3.14 4.86 -11.31
N ALA A 41 3.92 4.69 -10.24
CA ALA A 41 4.65 3.44 -10.00
C ALA A 41 3.71 2.28 -9.68
N LEU A 42 2.75 2.51 -8.79
CA LEU A 42 1.73 1.51 -8.47
C LEU A 42 0.88 1.17 -9.71
N ASP A 43 0.48 2.16 -10.51
CA ASP A 43 -0.24 1.94 -11.77
C ASP A 43 0.55 1.10 -12.76
N ALA A 44 1.85 1.39 -12.93
CA ALA A 44 2.72 0.62 -13.82
C ALA A 44 2.80 -0.85 -13.40
N LEU A 45 2.87 -1.13 -12.09
CA LEU A 45 2.87 -2.49 -11.56
C LEU A 45 1.49 -3.17 -11.73
N LEU A 46 0.40 -2.46 -11.41
CA LEU A 46 -0.96 -3.02 -11.44
C LEU A 46 -1.49 -3.22 -12.86
N ALA A 47 -0.95 -2.51 -13.85
CA ALA A 47 -1.27 -2.72 -15.28
C ALA A 47 -1.00 -4.16 -15.77
N HIS A 48 -0.23 -4.96 -15.03
CA HIS A 48 -0.03 -6.38 -15.33
C HIS A 48 -1.26 -7.27 -15.02
N VAL A 49 -2.21 -6.78 -14.22
CA VAL A 49 -3.30 -7.59 -13.66
C VAL A 49 -4.68 -6.93 -13.70
N SER A 50 -4.75 -5.61 -13.92
CA SER A 50 -5.99 -4.84 -13.96
C SER A 50 -5.90 -3.69 -14.94
N ASP A 51 -7.01 -3.39 -15.63
CA ASP A 51 -7.16 -2.17 -16.42
C ASP A 51 -7.58 -0.97 -15.55
N GLN A 52 -7.93 -1.23 -14.28
CA GLN A 52 -8.32 -0.21 -13.32
C GLN A 52 -7.07 0.33 -12.59
N GLY A 53 -6.82 1.63 -12.73
CA GLY A 53 -5.72 2.32 -12.03
C GLY A 53 -6.01 2.65 -10.57
N VAL A 54 -4.95 3.01 -9.84
CA VAL A 54 -4.95 3.45 -8.45
C VAL A 54 -5.83 4.68 -8.26
N GLU A 55 -5.82 5.61 -9.21
CA GLU A 55 -6.68 6.80 -9.16
C GLU A 55 -8.17 6.46 -9.09
N GLU A 56 -8.62 5.38 -9.76
CA GLU A 56 -10.01 4.92 -9.67
C GLU A 56 -10.33 4.39 -8.28
N LEU A 57 -9.42 3.61 -7.68
CA LEU A 57 -9.58 3.05 -6.34
C LEU A 57 -9.60 4.13 -5.25
N LEU A 58 -8.96 5.27 -5.51
CA LEU A 58 -8.79 6.35 -4.55
C LEU A 58 -9.57 7.61 -4.92
N ARG A 59 -10.49 7.53 -5.89
CA ARG A 59 -11.21 8.69 -6.43
C ARG A 59 -12.04 9.41 -5.37
N THR A 60 -12.77 8.67 -4.54
CA THR A 60 -13.56 9.23 -3.45
C THR A 60 -12.95 8.86 -2.10
N GLN A 61 -13.26 9.67 -1.07
CA GLN A 61 -12.82 9.38 0.29
C GLN A 61 -13.30 8.00 0.77
N GLU A 62 -14.55 7.63 0.46
CA GLU A 62 -15.13 6.33 0.81
C GLU A 62 -14.36 5.18 0.16
N GLN A 63 -14.03 5.30 -1.13
CA GLN A 63 -13.25 4.29 -1.85
C GLN A 63 -11.82 4.19 -1.31
N ALA A 64 -11.18 5.34 -1.02
CA ALA A 64 -9.84 5.37 -0.42
C ALA A 64 -9.83 4.72 0.97
N LEU A 65 -10.87 4.96 1.79
CA LEU A 65 -11.00 4.34 3.11
C LEU A 65 -11.28 2.84 3.05
N ALA A 66 -12.15 2.40 2.12
CA ALA A 66 -12.39 0.98 1.88
C ALA A 66 -11.09 0.29 1.44
N THR A 67 -10.34 0.91 0.53
CA THR A 67 -9.03 0.43 0.06
C THR A 67 -8.03 0.38 1.21
N GLY A 68 -7.99 1.40 2.07
CA GLY A 68 -7.10 1.43 3.24
C GLY A 68 -7.40 0.33 4.27
N ARG A 69 -8.69 0.05 4.52
CA ARG A 69 -9.11 -1.06 5.39
C ARG A 69 -8.70 -2.41 4.81
N ASN A 70 -8.93 -2.60 3.51
CA ASN A 70 -8.53 -3.80 2.80
C ASN A 70 -7.00 -3.99 2.85
N LEU A 71 -6.25 -2.91 2.64
CA LEU A 71 -4.79 -2.94 2.70
C LEU A 71 -4.31 -3.34 4.10
N LEU A 72 -4.81 -2.72 5.18
CA LEU A 72 -4.46 -3.10 6.55
C LEU A 72 -4.77 -4.58 6.83
N ASP A 73 -5.91 -5.07 6.35
CA ASP A 73 -6.33 -6.45 6.50
C ASP A 73 -5.39 -7.42 5.75
N GLY A 74 -4.93 -7.02 4.57
CA GLY A 74 -3.89 -7.73 3.82
C GLY A 74 -2.54 -7.74 4.54
N LEU A 75 -2.10 -6.57 5.05
CA LEU A 75 -0.82 -6.43 5.75
C LEU A 75 -0.79 -7.22 7.06
N ALA A 76 -1.91 -7.30 7.79
CA ALA A 76 -2.04 -8.09 9.00
C ALA A 76 -1.92 -9.62 8.75
N ARG A 77 -2.13 -10.06 7.50
CA ARG A 77 -2.00 -11.48 7.10
C ARG A 77 -0.68 -11.79 6.40
N ASP A 78 0.03 -10.78 5.93
CA ASP A 78 1.31 -10.96 5.26
C ASP A 78 2.43 -11.22 6.30
N PRO A 79 3.16 -12.34 6.22
CA PRO A 79 4.16 -12.69 7.23
C PRO A 79 5.27 -11.65 7.46
N ALA A 80 5.57 -10.81 6.47
CA ALA A 80 6.62 -9.80 6.61
C ALA A 80 6.12 -8.54 7.36
N THR A 81 4.81 -8.31 7.40
CA THR A 81 4.20 -7.11 7.99
C THR A 81 3.24 -7.40 9.15
N ALA A 82 2.87 -8.66 9.36
CA ALA A 82 1.86 -9.07 10.33
C ALA A 82 2.19 -8.66 11.76
N ASP A 83 3.45 -8.77 12.19
CA ASP A 83 3.86 -8.40 13.55
C ASP A 83 3.75 -6.88 13.77
N ALA A 84 4.25 -6.08 12.81
CA ALA A 84 4.20 -4.63 12.87
C ALA A 84 2.75 -4.11 12.86
N VAL A 85 1.93 -4.60 11.91
CA VAL A 85 0.52 -4.22 11.83
C VAL A 85 -0.28 -4.76 13.02
N GLY A 86 0.04 -5.95 13.50
CA GLY A 86 -0.57 -6.54 14.68
C GLY A 86 -0.43 -5.63 15.91
N ALA A 87 0.78 -5.14 16.18
CA ALA A 87 1.05 -4.22 17.27
C ALA A 87 0.23 -2.92 17.17
N ILE A 88 0.16 -2.33 15.97
CA ILE A 88 -0.65 -1.13 15.70
C ILE A 88 -2.14 -1.41 15.92
N LEU A 89 -2.66 -2.54 15.44
CA LEU A 89 -4.08 -2.90 15.56
C LEU A 89 -4.50 -3.34 16.97
N GLU A 90 -3.56 -3.71 17.84
CA GLU A 90 -3.82 -3.97 19.25
C GLU A 90 -4.13 -2.69 20.03
N THR A 91 -3.44 -1.60 19.70
CA THR A 91 -3.70 -0.27 20.26
C THR A 91 -3.81 0.75 19.13
N PRO A 92 -4.92 0.74 18.35
CA PRO A 92 -5.04 1.60 17.20
C PRO A 92 -4.88 3.07 17.60
N PRO A 93 -4.10 3.87 16.86
CA PRO A 93 -3.96 5.28 17.15
C PRO A 93 -5.34 5.96 17.11
N GLU A 94 -5.69 6.58 18.22
CA GLU A 94 -6.87 7.44 18.35
C GLU A 94 -6.44 8.89 18.15
N ASP A 95 -7.19 9.64 17.34
CA ASP A 95 -7.09 11.10 17.28
C ASP A 95 -8.51 11.66 17.32
N ASN A 96 -8.71 12.79 18.00
CA ASN A 96 -10.01 13.47 18.10
C ASN A 96 -10.19 14.53 17.00
N ARG A 97 -9.41 14.44 15.92
CA ARG A 97 -9.37 15.44 14.84
C ARG A 97 -10.01 14.89 13.58
N LEU A 98 -11.05 15.56 13.09
CA LEU A 98 -11.77 15.20 11.86
C LEU A 98 -10.81 15.09 10.66
N VAL A 99 -10.68 13.90 10.08
CA VAL A 99 -10.06 13.70 8.76
C VAL A 99 -11.05 14.15 7.70
N THR A 100 -10.95 15.41 7.27
CA THR A 100 -11.90 16.02 6.35
C THR A 100 -11.45 16.02 4.88
N ASP A 101 -10.24 15.53 4.59
CA ASP A 101 -9.64 15.67 3.26
C ASP A 101 -9.22 14.31 2.71
N SER A 102 -9.80 13.95 1.57
CA SER A 102 -9.60 12.67 0.88
C SER A 102 -8.16 12.47 0.45
N LEU A 103 -7.42 13.56 0.19
CA LEU A 103 -6.03 13.48 -0.23
C LEU A 103 -5.15 12.80 0.84
N TYR A 104 -5.43 13.05 2.13
CA TYR A 104 -4.68 12.42 3.22
C TYR A 104 -4.88 10.90 3.28
N VAL A 105 -6.10 10.43 2.99
CA VAL A 105 -6.40 9.00 2.95
C VAL A 105 -5.66 8.34 1.80
N SER A 106 -5.74 8.93 0.60
CA SER A 106 -5.10 8.38 -0.60
C SER A 106 -3.58 8.33 -0.46
N VAL A 107 -2.97 9.37 0.11
CA VAL A 107 -1.53 9.39 0.41
C VAL A 107 -1.14 8.27 1.36
N ALA A 108 -1.89 8.07 2.45
CA ALA A 108 -1.58 7.00 3.42
C ALA A 108 -1.67 5.61 2.79
N VAL A 109 -2.67 5.37 1.93
CA VAL A 109 -2.82 4.09 1.21
C VAL A 109 -1.66 3.84 0.25
N VAL A 110 -1.32 4.85 -0.56
CA VAL A 110 -0.22 4.75 -1.54
C VAL A 110 1.13 4.52 -0.84
N ALA A 111 1.39 5.26 0.24
CA ALA A 111 2.63 5.14 1.00
C ALA A 111 2.76 3.76 1.66
N ALA A 112 1.69 3.24 2.26
CA ALA A 112 1.68 1.90 2.86
C ALA A 112 1.85 0.79 1.80
N ALA A 113 1.21 0.92 0.64
CA ALA A 113 1.36 -0.03 -0.47
C ALA A 113 2.81 -0.09 -0.98
N LEU A 114 3.46 1.07 -1.14
CA LEU A 114 4.88 1.15 -1.51
C LEU A 114 5.78 0.59 -0.41
N THR A 115 5.49 0.89 0.85
CA THR A 115 6.26 0.35 1.99
C THR A 115 6.22 -1.17 2.00
N TRP A 116 5.05 -1.78 1.79
CA TRP A 116 4.94 -3.24 1.66
C TRP A 116 5.79 -3.79 0.50
N LEU A 117 5.81 -3.14 -0.66
CA LEU A 117 6.69 -3.54 -1.76
C LEU A 117 8.17 -3.45 -1.34
N GLN A 118 8.56 -2.39 -0.64
CA GLN A 118 9.92 -2.17 -0.16
C GLN A 118 10.35 -3.19 0.91
N THR A 119 9.42 -3.77 1.67
CA THR A 119 9.76 -4.89 2.58
C THR A 119 10.20 -6.16 1.86
N LYS A 120 9.90 -6.28 0.56
CA LYS A 120 10.13 -7.50 -0.24
C LYS A 120 11.12 -7.30 -1.38
N PHE A 121 11.29 -6.07 -1.85
CA PHE A 121 12.04 -5.75 -3.07
C PHE A 121 12.79 -4.43 -2.91
N ASP A 122 13.95 -4.32 -3.57
CA ASP A 122 14.50 -3.00 -3.88
C ASP A 122 13.65 -2.42 -5.02
N LEU A 123 12.88 -1.38 -4.70
CA LEU A 123 12.03 -0.67 -5.65
C LEU A 123 12.83 0.43 -6.33
N GLN A 124 12.99 0.35 -7.65
CA GLN A 124 13.55 1.44 -8.44
C GLN A 124 12.50 1.99 -9.41
N VAL A 125 12.21 3.28 -9.29
CA VAL A 125 11.29 3.99 -10.19
C VAL A 125 12.10 4.84 -11.17
N ARG A 126 11.87 4.65 -12.47
CA ARG A 126 12.53 5.45 -13.52
C ARG A 126 11.49 6.13 -14.37
N ARG A 127 11.64 7.44 -14.58
CA ARG A 127 10.83 8.18 -15.54
C ARG A 127 11.61 8.34 -16.85
N LYS A 128 11.10 7.79 -17.95
CA LYS A 128 11.71 7.89 -19.29
C LYS A 128 10.67 8.36 -20.31
N ASN A 129 10.95 9.45 -21.01
CA ASN A 129 10.08 10.00 -22.06
C ASN A 129 8.63 10.26 -21.62
N GLY A 130 8.42 10.68 -20.37
CA GLY A 130 7.07 10.89 -19.81
C GLY A 130 6.33 9.63 -19.40
N ARG A 131 6.96 8.44 -19.52
CA ARG A 131 6.46 7.18 -18.98
C ARG A 131 7.19 6.84 -17.67
N THR A 132 6.45 6.38 -16.68
CA THR A 132 7.01 5.79 -15.45
C THR A 132 7.20 4.29 -15.67
N ASP A 133 8.44 3.84 -15.60
CA ASP A 133 8.82 2.43 -15.61
C ASP A 133 9.21 2.02 -14.18
N VAL A 134 8.66 0.90 -13.71
CA VAL A 134 8.96 0.35 -12.39
C VAL A 134 9.81 -0.90 -12.54
N GLU A 135 10.94 -0.92 -11.84
CA GLU A 135 11.84 -2.06 -11.77
C GLU A 135 11.89 -2.54 -10.31
N LEU A 136 11.32 -3.73 -10.05
CA LEU A 136 11.51 -4.41 -8.77
C LEU A 136 12.75 -5.30 -8.86
N ARG A 137 13.60 -5.28 -7.84
CA ARG A 137 14.78 -6.13 -7.76
C ARG A 137 14.74 -7.06 -6.56
N VAL A 138 15.15 -8.29 -6.78
CA VAL A 138 15.46 -9.28 -5.75
C VAL A 138 16.97 -9.47 -5.75
N GLU A 139 17.64 -9.16 -4.64
CA GLU A 139 19.10 -9.32 -4.52
C GLU A 139 19.88 -8.70 -5.70
N LYS A 140 19.48 -7.48 -6.10
CA LYS A 140 20.05 -6.68 -7.22
C LYS A 140 19.79 -7.22 -8.64
N GLN A 141 19.00 -8.29 -8.82
CA GLN A 141 18.56 -8.75 -10.14
C GLN A 141 17.14 -8.27 -10.43
N PRO A 142 16.83 -7.84 -11.67
CA PRO A 142 15.46 -7.53 -12.06
C PRO A 142 14.52 -8.71 -11.84
N ALA A 143 13.33 -8.43 -11.30
CA ALA A 143 12.29 -9.44 -11.16
C ALA A 143 11.81 -9.94 -12.54
N SER A 144 11.58 -11.25 -12.64
CA SER A 144 10.93 -11.84 -13.82
C SER A 144 9.49 -11.34 -14.00
N ASP A 145 8.98 -11.31 -15.23
CA ASP A 145 7.59 -10.96 -15.53
C ASP A 145 6.58 -11.80 -14.73
N SER A 146 6.85 -13.10 -14.53
CA SER A 146 6.02 -13.97 -13.71
C SER A 146 5.98 -13.55 -12.24
N LEU A 147 7.09 -13.04 -11.72
CA LEU A 147 7.16 -12.53 -10.35
C LEU A 147 6.47 -11.18 -10.23
N LEU A 148 6.69 -10.27 -11.18
CA LEU A 148 5.99 -8.98 -11.25
C LEU A 148 4.47 -9.17 -11.26
N LYS A 149 3.98 -10.11 -12.08
CA LYS A 149 2.55 -10.43 -12.14
C LYS A 149 2.02 -10.99 -10.81
N GLN A 150 2.76 -11.89 -10.15
CA GLN A 150 2.36 -12.43 -8.85
C GLN A 150 2.29 -11.33 -7.77
N VAL A 151 3.28 -10.45 -7.73
CA VAL A 151 3.31 -9.31 -6.79
C VAL A 151 2.17 -8.35 -7.07
N ALA A 152 1.93 -8.02 -8.34
CA ALA A 152 0.81 -7.18 -8.76
C ALA A 152 -0.55 -7.81 -8.38
N THR A 153 -0.72 -9.13 -8.56
CA THR A 153 -1.94 -9.85 -8.14
C THR A 153 -2.13 -9.77 -6.62
N ALA A 154 -1.07 -10.00 -5.85
CA ALA A 154 -1.13 -9.93 -4.39
C ALA A 154 -1.53 -8.52 -3.93
N LEU A 155 -0.86 -7.48 -4.44
CA LEU A 155 -1.16 -6.10 -4.11
C LEU A 155 -2.59 -5.72 -4.53
N TRP A 156 -3.02 -6.07 -5.74
CA TRP A 156 -4.38 -5.83 -6.22
C TRP A 156 -5.43 -6.46 -5.30
N SER A 157 -5.19 -7.70 -4.85
CA SER A 157 -6.08 -8.40 -3.91
C SER A 157 -6.15 -7.68 -2.55
N MET A 158 -5.00 -7.24 -2.04
CA MET A 158 -4.92 -6.45 -0.81
C MET A 158 -5.69 -5.13 -0.93
N LEU A 159 -5.62 -4.43 -2.07
CA LEU A 159 -6.31 -3.15 -2.26
C LEU A 159 -7.83 -3.34 -2.42
N THR A 160 -8.28 -4.40 -3.09
CA THR A 160 -9.70 -4.53 -3.51
C THR A 160 -10.56 -5.40 -2.61
N LYS A 161 -10.00 -6.42 -1.96
CA LYS A 161 -10.79 -7.44 -1.23
C LYS A 161 -10.41 -7.58 0.24
N GLY A 162 -9.23 -7.08 0.63
CA GLY A 162 -8.61 -7.33 1.92
C GLY A 162 -8.24 -8.80 2.02
N GLY A 163 -6.97 -9.12 1.71
CA GLY A 163 -6.46 -10.46 1.39
C GLY A 163 -7.28 -11.63 1.91
N GLY A 164 -8.33 -12.00 1.17
CA GLY A 164 -9.07 -13.24 1.35
C GLY A 164 -8.43 -14.29 0.45
N PRO A 165 -8.35 -15.55 0.87
CA PRO A 165 -7.86 -16.61 -0.01
C PRO A 165 -8.72 -16.63 -1.28
N ASP A 166 -8.07 -16.76 -2.43
CA ASP A 166 -8.72 -17.09 -3.69
C ASP A 166 -9.69 -18.26 -3.44
N GLN A 167 -10.95 -18.08 -3.86
CA GLN A 167 -11.90 -19.18 -4.00
C GLN A 167 -11.53 -20.01 -5.23
#